data_AF-A0A0F7FIE0-F1
#
_entry.id   AF-A0A0F7FIE0-F1
#
_cell.length_a   1.000
_cell.length_b   1.000
_cell.length_c   1.000
_cell.angle_alpha   90.00
_cell.angle_beta   90.00
_cell.angle_gamma   90.00
#
_symmetry.space_group_name_H-M   'P 1'
#
loop_
_entity.id
_entity.type
_entity.pdbx_description
1 polymer ?
#
loop_
_entity_poly.entity_id
_entity_poly.type
_entity_poly.pdbx_seq_one_letter_code
_entity_poly.pdbx_strand_id
1 'polypeptide(L)' 'MQAFQVDHAGRAYHALMEAVEEVSIRRTRIASLRAYADILPEYRKTLDSMDAMLSELEELRSRIEGLLEE' A
#
# COMPACT_ATOMS: atom_id res chain seq x y z
N MET A 1 9.34 -29.17 -1.74
CA MET A 1 9.65 -27.83 -2.29
C MET A 1 8.42 -26.92 -2.30
N GLN A 2 7.25 -27.40 -2.74
CA GLN A 2 6.00 -26.63 -2.86
C GLN A 2 5.48 -25.96 -1.57
N ALA A 3 5.45 -26.67 -0.43
CA ALA A 3 4.89 -26.13 0.82
C ALA A 3 5.63 -24.89 1.37
N PHE A 4 6.94 -24.79 1.14
CA PHE A 4 7.75 -23.65 1.60
C PHE A 4 7.52 -22.39 0.76
N GLN A 5 7.27 -22.55 -0.55
CA GLN A 5 6.97 -21.42 -1.43
C GLN A 5 5.59 -20.83 -1.16
N VAL A 6 4.58 -21.68 -0.91
CA VAL A 6 3.23 -21.24 -0.52
C VAL A 6 3.25 -20.52 0.83
N ASP A 7 3.96 -21.06 1.82
CA ASP A 7 4.12 -20.44 3.14
C ASP A 7 4.89 -19.09 3.08
N HIS A 8 5.89 -18.98 2.19
CA HIS A 8 6.58 -17.71 1.97
C HIS A 8 5.71 -16.68 1.25
N ALA A 9 4.94 -17.10 0.25
CA ALA A 9 4.00 -16.23 -0.48
C ALA A 9 2.88 -15.72 0.44
N GLY A 10 2.35 -16.58 1.32
CA GLY A 10 1.36 -16.17 2.33
C GLY A 10 1.90 -15.11 3.29
N ARG A 11 3.13 -15.27 3.79
CA ARG A 11 3.77 -14.23 4.61
C ARG A 11 4.01 -12.92 3.86
N ALA A 12 4.42 -12.99 2.60
CA ALA A 12 4.63 -11.81 1.76
C ALA A 12 3.31 -11.07 1.51
N TYR A 13 2.23 -11.81 1.27
CA TYR A 13 0.89 -11.26 1.12
C TYR A 13 0.41 -10.56 2.40
N HIS A 14 0.58 -11.17 3.57
CA HIS A 14 0.22 -10.54 4.84
C HIS A 14 1.00 -9.25 5.11
N ALA A 15 2.33 -9.27 4.92
CA ALA A 15 3.16 -8.08 5.08
C ALA A 15 2.77 -6.97 4.10
N LEU A 16 2.37 -7.32 2.88
CA LEU A 16 1.89 -6.37 1.90
C LEU A 16 0.55 -5.74 2.32
N MET A 17 -0.38 -6.54 2.84
CA MET A 17 -1.67 -6.05 3.34
C MET A 17 -1.48 -5.07 4.51
N GLU A 18 -0.59 -5.38 5.44
CA GLU A 18 -0.24 -4.48 6.55
C GLU A 18 0.32 -3.14 6.03
N ALA A 19 1.20 -3.18 5.03
CA ALA A 19 1.76 -1.97 4.42
C ALA A 19 0.70 -1.12 3.70
N VAL A 20 -0.21 -1.76 2.95
CA VAL A 20 -1.34 -1.07 2.29
C VAL A 20 -2.24 -0.38 3.31
N GLU A 21 -2.58 -1.08 4.39
CA GLU A 21 -3.43 -0.53 5.45
C GLU A 21 -2.75 0.66 6.14
N GLU A 22 -1.46 0.54 6.46
CA GLU A 22 -0.70 1.63 7.07
C GLU A 22 -0.64 2.88 6.17
N VAL A 23 -0.34 2.70 4.88
CA VAL A 23 -0.28 3.82 3.92
C VAL A 23 -1.67 4.45 3.74
N SER A 24 -2.73 3.64 3.68
CA SER A 24 -4.11 4.13 3.56
C SER A 24 -4.54 4.96 4.77
N ILE A 25 -4.21 4.52 5.98
CA ILE A 25 -4.48 5.27 7.22
C ILE A 25 -3.73 6.60 7.23
N ARG A 26 -2.43 6.58 6.89
CA ARG A 26 -1.59 7.78 6.83
C ARG A 26 -2.11 8.77 5.78
N ARG A 27 -2.45 8.29 4.59
CA ARG A 27 -3.05 9.09 3.52
C ARG A 27 -4.35 9.74 3.99
N THR A 28 -5.25 8.98 4.60
CA THR A 28 -6.52 9.49 5.13
C THR A 28 -6.31 10.57 6.18
N ARG A 29 -5.34 10.38 7.08
CA ARG A 29 -4.96 11.37 8.10
C ARG A 29 -4.39 12.65 7.48
N ILE A 30 -3.57 12.56 6.45
CA ILE A 30 -3.03 13.75 5.77
C ILE A 30 -4.11 14.44 4.94
N ALA A 31 -4.99 13.68 4.29
CA ALA A 31 -6.11 14.20 3.51
C ALA A 31 -7.11 14.96 4.41
N SER A 32 -7.36 14.50 5.63
CA SER A 32 -8.19 15.25 6.59
C SER A 32 -7.52 16.52 7.10
N LEU A 33 -6.18 16.52 7.25
CA LEU A 33 -5.41 17.72 7.57
C LEU A 33 -5.41 18.76 6.43
N ARG A 34 -5.70 18.35 5.19
CA ARG A 34 -5.83 19.26 4.03
C ARG A 34 -6.87 20.34 4.25
N ALA A 35 -7.98 20.02 4.92
CA ALA A 35 -9.03 20.99 5.25
C ALA A 35 -8.55 22.10 6.22
N TYR A 36 -7.47 21.85 6.96
CA TYR A 36 -6.83 22.84 7.84
C TYR A 36 -5.63 23.52 7.16
N ALA A 37 -5.16 23.00 6.04
CA ALA A 37 -3.87 23.33 5.43
C ALA A 37 -4.02 23.76 3.97
N ASP A 38 -5.15 24.39 3.61
CA ASP A 38 -5.66 24.62 2.24
C ASP A 38 -4.64 25.01 1.15
N ILE A 39 -3.41 25.43 1.46
CA ILE A 39 -2.40 25.82 0.46
C ILE A 39 -0.94 25.54 0.92
N LEU A 40 -0.63 24.36 1.50
CA LEU A 40 0.78 23.98 1.70
C LEU A 40 1.22 22.93 0.66
N PRO A 41 2.05 23.32 -0.34
CA PRO A 41 2.54 22.44 -1.41
C PRO A 41 3.17 21.13 -0.92
N GLU A 42 3.74 21.13 0.28
CA GLU A 42 4.42 20.00 0.90
C GLU A 42 3.45 18.85 1.23
N TYR A 43 2.24 19.17 1.70
CA TYR A 43 1.22 18.17 2.00
C TYR A 43 0.63 17.58 0.71
N ARG A 44 0.46 18.40 -0.33
CA ARG A 44 0.04 17.91 -1.65
C ARG A 44 1.05 16.92 -2.22
N LYS A 45 2.35 17.28 -2.21
CA LYS A 45 3.42 16.39 -2.66
C LYS A 45 3.45 15.09 -1.86
N THR A 46 3.23 15.17 -0.54
CA THR A 46 3.18 13.98 0.33
C THR A 46 2.01 13.06 -0.01
N LEU A 47 0.84 13.63 -0.28
CA LEU A 47 -0.33 12.86 -0.72
C LEU A 47 -0.11 12.21 -2.09
N ASP A 48 0.42 12.94 -3.05
CA ASP A 48 0.71 12.41 -4.39
C ASP A 48 1.74 11.25 -4.30
N SER A 49 2.74 11.36 -3.43
CA SER A 49 3.68 10.27 -3.13
C SER A 49 3.01 9.06 -2.46
N MET A 50 2.08 9.27 -1.53
CA MET A 50 1.33 8.17 -0.91
C MET A 50 0.39 7.47 -1.90
N ASP A 51 -0.23 8.22 -2.82
CA ASP A 51 -1.05 7.66 -3.89
C ASP A 51 -0.22 6.78 -4.83
N ALA A 52 0.97 7.24 -5.23
CA ALA A 52 1.90 6.42 -6.02
C ALA A 52 2.30 5.13 -5.29
N MET A 53 2.63 5.23 -4.00
CA MET A 53 2.97 4.04 -3.19
C MET A 53 1.80 3.06 -3.10
N LEU A 54 0.56 3.54 -2.94
CA LEU A 54 -0.62 2.66 -2.91
C LEU A 54 -0.79 1.90 -4.24
N SER A 55 -0.63 2.58 -5.38
CA SER A 55 -0.70 1.92 -6.69
C SER A 55 0.39 0.86 -6.87
N GLU A 56 1.63 1.12 -6.43
CA GLU A 56 2.71 0.12 -6.47
C GLU A 56 2.40 -1.10 -5.60
N LEU A 57 1.84 -0.89 -4.41
CA LEU A 57 1.46 -1.98 -3.51
C LEU A 57 0.28 -2.79 -4.08
N GLU A 58 -0.69 -2.15 -4.72
CA GLU A 58 -1.81 -2.82 -5.39
C GLU A 58 -1.33 -3.69 -6.57
N GLU A 59 -0.39 -3.19 -7.37
CA GLU A 59 0.24 -3.96 -8.45
C GLU A 59 1.00 -5.18 -7.90
N LEU A 60 1.75 -5.01 -6.82
CA LEU A 60 2.43 -6.12 -6.14
C LEU A 60 1.43 -7.14 -5.61
N ARG A 61 0.29 -6.68 -5.09
CA ARG A 61 -0.78 -7.56 -4.57
C ARG A 61 -1.35 -8.41 -5.69
N SER A 62 -1.67 -7.79 -6.83
CA SER A 62 -2.19 -8.49 -8.00
C SER A 62 -1.21 -9.55 -8.53
N ARG A 63 0.11 -9.26 -8.52
CA ARG A 63 1.13 -10.25 -8.90
C ARG A 63 1.19 -11.43 -7.93
N ILE A 64 1.13 -11.18 -6.62
CA ILE A 64 1.14 -12.24 -5.61
C ILE A 64 -0.15 -13.08 -5.69
N GLU A 65 -1.31 -12.45 -5.87
CA GLU A 65 -2.59 -13.14 -6.07
C GLU A 65 -2.51 -14.07 -7.29
N GLY A 66 -1.98 -13.59 -8.43
CA GLY A 66 -1.78 -14.43 -9.62
C GLY A 66 -0.85 -15.62 -9.40
N LEU A 67 0.21 -15.47 -8.60
CA LEU A 67 1.12 -16.57 -8.23
C LEU A 67 0.51 -17.59 -7.25
N LEU A 68 -0.55 -17.23 -6.53
CA LEU A 68 -1.25 -18.11 -5.59
C LEU A 68 -2.39 -18.89 -6.24
N GLU A 69 -2.92 -18.41 -7.39
CA GLU A 69 -3.98 -19.08 -8.16
C GLU A 69 -3.46 -20.12 -9.19
N GLU A 70 -2.16 -20.12 -9.50
CA GLU A 70 -1.46 -21.13 -10.36
C GLU A 70 -0.96 -22.36 -9.58
#